data_AF-A0A1W9U7C0-F1
#
_entry.id   AF-A0A1W9U7C0-F1
#
_cell.length_a   1.000
_cell.length_b   1.000
_cell.length_c   1.000
_cell.angle_alpha   90.00
_cell.angle_beta   90.00
_cell.angle_gamma   90.00
#
_symmetry.space_group_name_H-M   'P 1'
#
loop_
_entity.id
_entity.type
_entity.pdbx_description
1 polymer ?
#
loop_
_entity_poly.entity_id
_entity_poly.type
_entity_poly.pdbx_seq_one_letter_code
_entity_poly.pdbx_strand_id
1 'polypeptide(L)'
;MQQLQLLKPRLLEQINSHLDDTPIKDLYLRRGQLKKTIKAIEPELELPELDPAETATIHRLTQKIEDDEVRAALNSLFLKHRRLEKLTKNQKKL
;
A
#
# COMPACT_ATOMS: atom_id res chain seq x y z
N MET A 1 -19.03 -30.87 -18.12
CA MET A 1 -20.04 -30.01 -18.78
C MET A 1 -21.37 -29.90 -18.01
N GLN A 2 -21.52 -30.41 -16.76
CA GLN A 2 -22.80 -30.32 -16.01
C GLN A 2 -22.76 -29.38 -14.78
N GLN A 3 -21.58 -29.03 -14.26
CA GLN A 3 -21.46 -28.28 -13.00
C GLN A 3 -21.71 -26.76 -13.15
N LEU A 4 -21.54 -26.20 -14.35
CA LEU A 4 -21.80 -24.78 -14.64
C LEU A 4 -23.29 -24.46 -14.82
N GLN A 5 -24.14 -25.46 -15.07
CA GLN A 5 -25.58 -25.25 -15.27
C GLN A 5 -26.34 -24.99 -13.95
N LEU A 6 -25.82 -25.51 -12.83
CA LEU A 6 -26.41 -25.32 -11.50
C LEU A 6 -26.09 -23.96 -10.86
N LEU A 7 -24.96 -23.34 -11.23
CA LEU A 7 -24.51 -22.07 -10.63
C LEU A 7 -25.12 -20.83 -11.30
N LYS A 8 -25.48 -20.92 -12.58
CA LYS A 8 -26.12 -19.82 -13.33
C LYS A 8 -27.45 -19.33 -12.73
N PRO A 9 -28.44 -20.19 -12.38
CA PRO A 9 -29.72 -19.71 -11.86
C PRO A 9 -29.56 -18.99 -10.51
N ARG A 10 -28.73 -19.53 -9.60
CA ARG A 10 -28.45 -18.90 -8.31
C ARG A 10 -27.77 -17.54 -8.43
N LEU A 11 -26.84 -17.41 -9.37
CA LEU A 11 -26.15 -16.15 -9.63
C LEU A 11 -27.11 -15.10 -10.20
N LEU A 12 -28.01 -15.49 -11.11
CA LEU A 12 -29.03 -14.61 -11.66
C LEU A 12 -30.02 -14.14 -10.58
N GLU A 13 -30.46 -15.03 -9.69
CA GLU A 13 -31.32 -14.66 -8.55
C GLU A 13 -30.64 -13.64 -7.65
N GLN A 14 -29.37 -13.86 -7.28
CA GLN A 14 -28.61 -12.92 -6.45
C GLN A 14 -28.34 -11.58 -7.13
N ILE A 15 -28.09 -11.56 -8.44
CA ILE A 15 -27.88 -10.30 -9.17
C ILE A 15 -29.20 -9.54 -9.28
N ASN A 16 -30.29 -10.23 -9.63
CA ASN A 16 -31.61 -9.62 -9.78
C ASN A 16 -32.18 -9.14 -8.44
N SER A 17 -31.81 -9.73 -7.29
CA SER A 17 -32.22 -9.19 -5.98
C SER A 17 -31.61 -7.82 -5.65
N HIS A 18 -30.58 -7.39 -6.40
CA HIS A 18 -29.94 -6.08 -6.26
C HIS A 18 -30.28 -5.13 -7.42
N LEU A 19 -31.10 -5.57 -8.37
CA LEU A 19 -31.56 -4.77 -9.51
C LEU A 19 -33.06 -4.54 -9.36
N ASP A 20 -33.47 -3.31 -9.10
CA ASP A 20 -34.86 -2.98 -8.76
C ASP A 20 -35.84 -3.29 -9.91
N ASP A 21 -35.75 -2.56 -11.03
CA ASP A 21 -36.78 -2.59 -12.08
C ASP A 21 -36.31 -3.18 -13.42
N THR A 22 -35.13 -3.81 -13.46
CA THR A 22 -34.58 -4.34 -14.73
C THR A 22 -33.93 -5.71 -14.53
N PRO A 23 -34.74 -6.79 -14.48
CA PRO A 23 -34.21 -8.12 -14.26
C PRO A 23 -33.42 -8.63 -15.48
N ILE A 24 -32.25 -9.20 -15.21
CA ILE A 24 -31.41 -9.87 -16.20
C ILE A 24 -32.03 -11.24 -16.49
N LYS A 25 -32.40 -11.47 -17.75
CA LYS A 25 -33.02 -12.72 -18.21
C LYS A 25 -32.02 -13.84 -18.45
N ASP A 26 -30.79 -13.50 -18.86
CA ASP A 26 -29.76 -14.49 -19.20
C ASP A 26 -28.35 -13.89 -19.03
N LEU A 27 -27.39 -14.75 -18.70
CA LEU A 27 -25.99 -14.38 -18.49
C LEU A 27 -25.04 -15.40 -19.16
N TYR A 28 -24.18 -14.88 -20.01
CA TYR A 28 -23.16 -15.64 -20.73
C TYR A 28 -21.79 -15.49 -20.07
N LEU A 29 -21.37 -16.50 -19.29
CA LEU A 29 -20.02 -16.56 -18.73
C LEU A 29 -19.05 -17.10 -19.80
N ARG A 30 -18.12 -16.25 -20.25
CA ARG A 30 -17.01 -16.66 -21.12
C ARG A 30 -15.75 -16.85 -20.28
N ARG A 31 -15.02 -17.95 -20.50
CA ARG A 31 -13.70 -18.15 -19.91
C ARG A 31 -12.70 -17.22 -20.60
N GLY A 32 -12.49 -16.04 -20.03
CA GLY A 32 -11.37 -15.16 -20.40
C GLY A 32 -10.06 -15.68 -19.81
N GLN A 33 -8.93 -15.34 -20.44
CA GLN A 33 -7.63 -15.46 -19.78
C GLN A 33 -7.53 -14.30 -18.76
N LEU A 34 -7.44 -14.63 -17.48
CA LEU A 34 -7.13 -13.63 -16.46
C LEU A 34 -5.73 -13.10 -16.77
N LYS A 35 -5.64 -11.85 -17.24
CA LYS A 35 -4.34 -11.16 -17.28
C LYS A 35 -3.87 -11.14 -15.83
N LYS A 36 -2.79 -11.88 -15.53
CA LYS A 36 -2.11 -11.75 -14.25
C LYS A 36 -1.70 -10.29 -14.17
N THR A 37 -2.34 -9.52 -13.30
CA THR A 37 -1.80 -8.25 -12.86
C THR A 37 -0.52 -8.61 -12.13
N ILE A 38 0.60 -8.55 -12.84
CA ILE A 38 1.91 -8.56 -12.20
C ILE A 38 1.86 -7.29 -11.36
N LYS A 39 1.67 -7.43 -10.05
CA LYS A 39 1.89 -6.31 -9.14
C LYS A 39 3.33 -5.88 -9.42
N ALA A 40 3.50 -4.66 -9.92
CA ALA A 40 4.82 -4.07 -9.98
C ALA A 40 5.38 -4.17 -8.56
N ILE A 41 6.45 -4.94 -8.41
CA ILE A 41 7.22 -4.94 -7.17
C ILE A 41 7.86 -3.57 -7.18
N GLU A 42 7.32 -2.63 -6.41
CA GLU A 42 8.01 -1.36 -6.19
C GLU A 42 9.40 -1.71 -5.66
N PRO A 43 10.48 -1.22 -6.27
CA PRO A 43 11.82 -1.47 -5.76
C PRO A 43 11.88 -0.95 -4.34
N GLU A 44 12.33 -1.79 -3.42
CA GLU A 44 12.52 -1.38 -2.03
C GLU A 44 13.56 -0.26 -2.00
N LEU A 45 13.13 0.93 -1.57
CA LEU A 45 14.00 2.09 -1.49
C LEU A 45 15.00 1.87 -0.35
N GLU A 46 16.24 1.52 -0.70
CA GLU A 46 17.34 1.44 0.25
C GLU A 46 17.64 2.84 0.80
N LEU A 47 17.16 3.11 2.02
CA LEU A 47 17.43 4.37 2.71
C LEU A 47 18.89 4.37 3.21
N PRO A 48 19.68 5.41 2.93
CA PRO A 48 21.04 5.49 3.40
C PRO A 48 21.09 5.58 4.93
N GLU A 49 22.07 4.92 5.53
CA GLU A 49 22.30 5.01 6.97
C GLU A 49 22.71 6.43 7.38
N LEU A 50 22.27 6.83 8.58
CA LEU A 50 22.71 8.07 9.20
C LEU A 50 24.00 7.80 9.96
N ASP A 51 24.91 8.77 9.92
CA ASP A 51 26.11 8.65 10.73
C ASP A 51 25.81 8.90 12.23
N PRO A 52 26.72 8.53 13.14
CA PRO A 52 26.52 8.74 14.57
C PRO A 52 26.34 10.22 14.96
N ALA A 53 26.93 11.16 14.22
CA ALA A 53 26.84 12.58 14.49
C ALA A 53 25.45 13.16 14.11
N GLU A 54 24.89 12.72 12.99
CA GLU A 54 23.53 13.02 12.54
C GLU A 54 22.52 12.51 13.58
N THR A 55 22.70 11.29 14.04
CA THR A 55 21.84 10.67 15.07
C THR A 55 21.93 11.44 16.39
N ALA A 56 23.14 11.78 16.85
CA ALA A 56 23.34 12.56 18.08
C ALA A 56 22.70 13.96 18.01
N THR A 57 22.70 14.58 16.82
CA THR A 57 22.07 15.89 16.61
C THR A 57 20.56 15.81 16.79
N ILE A 58 19.92 14.79 16.21
CA ILE A 58 18.47 14.57 16.34
C ILE A 58 18.09 14.27 17.79
N HIS A 59 18.91 13.48 18.49
CA HIS A 59 18.71 13.23 19.91
C HIS A 59 18.79 14.50 20.75
N ARG A 60 19.77 15.39 20.50
CA ARG A 60 19.85 16.69 21.21
C ARG A 60 18.63 17.58 20.95
N LEU A 61 18.08 17.56 19.74
CA LEU A 61 16.91 18.36 19.39
C LEU A 61 15.66 17.89 20.13
N THR A 62 15.51 16.57 20.30
CA THR A 62 14.33 15.96 20.92
C THR A 62 14.46 15.82 22.44
N GLN A 63 15.67 15.91 23.00
CA GLN A 63 15.93 15.77 24.44
C GLN A 63 15.20 16.81 25.31
N LYS A 64 14.87 17.98 24.76
CA LYS A 64 14.13 19.03 25.48
C LYS A 64 12.63 18.77 25.60
N ILE A 65 12.13 17.70 24.97
CA ILE A 65 10.72 17.31 25.04
C ILE A 65 10.53 16.45 26.28
N GLU A 66 9.70 16.94 27.19
CA GLU A 66 9.41 16.28 28.47
C GLU A 66 8.54 15.03 28.29
N ASP A 67 7.58 15.09 27.37
CA ASP A 67 6.71 13.96 27.06
C ASP A 67 7.47 12.87 26.28
N ASP A 68 7.54 11.68 26.87
CA ASP A 68 8.29 10.54 26.34
C ASP A 68 7.73 10.01 25.01
N GLU A 69 6.40 10.01 24.85
CA GLU A 69 5.73 9.54 23.64
C GLU A 69 5.97 10.52 22.48
N VAL A 70 5.80 11.81 22.75
CA VAL A 70 6.06 12.88 21.78
C VAL A 70 7.54 12.91 21.42
N ARG A 71 8.44 12.74 22.39
CA ARG A 71 9.89 12.65 22.15
C ARG A 71 10.23 11.48 21.23
N ALA A 72 9.70 10.29 21.49
CA ALA A 72 9.93 9.11 20.68
C ALA A 72 9.38 9.27 19.26
N ALA A 73 8.16 9.79 19.12
CA ALA A 73 7.52 10.04 17.84
C ALA A 73 8.30 11.05 16.99
N LEU A 74 8.71 12.18 17.59
CA LEU A 74 9.50 13.20 16.89
C LEU A 74 10.90 12.71 16.55
N ASN A 75 11.54 11.94 17.42
CA ASN A 75 12.85 11.35 17.12
C ASN A 75 12.77 10.40 15.91
N SER A 76 11.76 9.51 15.89
CA SER A 76 11.49 8.63 14.74
C SER A 76 11.20 9.40 13.45
N LEU A 77 10.41 10.48 13.54
CA LEU A 77 10.10 11.35 12.40
C LEU A 77 11.37 12.01 11.85
N PHE A 78 12.19 12.62 12.71
CA PHE A 78 13.40 13.30 12.28
C PHE A 78 14.45 12.35 11.71
N LEU A 79 14.59 11.14 12.26
CA LEU A 79 15.44 10.08 11.69
C LEU A 79 15.00 9.73 10.26
N LYS A 80 13.70 9.51 10.04
CA LYS A 80 13.15 9.22 8.71
C LYS A 80 13.34 10.38 7.73
N HIS A 81 13.07 11.61 8.18
CA HIS A 81 13.26 12.81 7.37
C HIS A 81 14.71 12.95 6.91
N ARG A 82 15.68 12.76 7.82
CA ARG A 82 17.10 12.89 7.47
C ARG A 82 17.59 11.83 6.49
N ARG A 83 17.11 10.59 6.62
CA ARG A 83 17.42 9.51 5.65
C ARG A 83 16.92 9.87 4.26
N LEU A 84 15.74 10.46 4.17
CA LEU A 84 15.14 10.89 2.90
C LEU A 84 15.90 12.08 2.28
N GLU A 85 16.31 13.07 3.08
CA GLU A 85 17.17 14.16 2.61
C GLU A 85 18.51 13.65 2.06
N LYS A 86 19.10 12.64 2.70
CA LYS A 86 20.37 12.05 2.28
C LYS A 86 20.20 11.27 0.97
N LEU A 87 19.12 10.51 0.82
CA LEU A 87 18.79 9.80 -0.42
C LEU A 87 18.64 10.78 -1.60
N THR A 88 17.86 11.84 -1.42
CA THR A 88 17.63 12.86 -2.46
C THR A 88 18.89 13.63 -2.84
N LYS A 89 19.79 13.91 -1.88
CA LYS A 89 21.11 14.49 -2.15
C LYS A 89 22.03 13.56 -2.93
N ASN A 90 22.02 12.27 -2.63
CA ASN A 90 22.81 11.28 -3.34
C ASN A 90 22.33 11.10 -4.78
N GLN A 91 21.02 11.11 -5.02
CA GLN A 91 20.45 11.03 -6.37
C GLN A 91 20.77 12.25 -7.25
N LYS A 92 20.96 13.44 -6.67
CA LYS A 92 21.35 14.65 -7.43
C LYS A 92 22.84 14.72 -7.79
N LYS A 93 23.68 13.83 -7.22
CA LYS A 93 25.12 13.77 -7.48
C LYS A 93 25.51 12.71 -8.53
N LEU A 94 24.55 11.87 -8.94
CA LEU A 94 24.64 10.91 -10.04
C LEU A 94 24.17 11.56 -11.34
#